data_AF-A0A7V5U9Q1-F1
#
_entry.id   AF-A0A7V5U9Q1-F1
#
_cell.length_a   1.000
_cell.length_b   1.000
_cell.length_c   1.000
_cell.angle_alpha   90.00
_cell.angle_beta   90.00
_cell.angle_gamma   90.00
#
_symmetry.space_group_name_H-M   'P 1'
#
loop_
_entity.id
_entity.type
_entity.pdbx_description
1 polymer ?
#
loop_
_entity_poly.entity_id
_entity_poly.type
_entity_poly.pdbx_seq_one_letter_code
_entity_poly.pdbx_strand_id
1 'polypeptide(L)'
;MEKGDLKKLLTVMLFATAMGFLEAIVVVYLRELYYPGGFSFPLRMMTEKIYLTEIIREASTLVMLLAVGILAGKTAWERFGWFLFSFAVWDILYYVALKVLLNWPGSLLTWDILFLIPVVWAGPVLAPVISSLLMIFLCLLILHLKKKGFRHGYNLKAWIVLGTGTLLTFISYVLDYTSILFQTPLHEDSGSILNDPALKEAISRYVPERFAWEWHIAGSILIVASMLLHYSRYAREKKNAS
;
A
#
# COMPACT_ATOMS: atom_id res chain seq x y z
N MET A 1 -3.30 -17.59 -20.46
CA MET A 1 -3.51 -18.26 -19.15
C MET A 1 -4.24 -19.57 -19.36
N GLU A 2 -4.08 -20.57 -18.48
CA GLU A 2 -5.08 -21.65 -18.42
C GLU A 2 -6.43 -21.04 -18.01
N LYS A 3 -7.55 -21.62 -18.46
CA LYS A 3 -8.89 -21.10 -18.16
C LYS A 3 -9.14 -20.92 -16.65
N GLY A 4 -8.55 -21.78 -15.82
CA GLY A 4 -8.65 -21.71 -14.35
C GLY A 4 -7.95 -20.50 -13.72
N ASP A 5 -6.75 -20.15 -14.18
CA ASP A 5 -6.00 -19.01 -13.65
C ASP A 5 -6.62 -17.67 -14.06
N LEU A 6 -7.14 -17.60 -15.29
CA LEU A 6 -7.87 -16.41 -15.76
C LEU A 6 -9.13 -16.18 -14.94
N LYS A 7 -9.92 -17.23 -14.71
CA LYS A 7 -11.13 -17.14 -13.87
C LYS A 7 -10.76 -16.61 -12.48
N LYS A 8 -9.71 -17.16 -11.85
CA LYS A 8 -9.26 -16.74 -10.53
C LYS A 8 -8.81 -15.27 -10.50
N LEU A 9 -8.03 -14.84 -11.50
CA LEU A 9 -7.58 -13.46 -11.61
C LEU A 9 -8.76 -12.49 -11.70
N LEU A 10 -9.74 -12.80 -12.55
CA LEU A 10 -10.95 -11.99 -12.70
C LEU A 10 -11.79 -11.97 -11.41
N THR A 11 -11.91 -13.10 -10.71
CA THR A 11 -12.64 -13.15 -9.43
C THR A 11 -11.97 -12.33 -8.34
N VAL A 12 -10.64 -12.43 -8.18
CA VAL A 12 -9.90 -11.62 -7.20
C VAL A 12 -9.95 -10.14 -7.56
N MET A 13 -9.83 -9.81 -8.86
CA MET A 13 -9.95 -8.43 -9.34
C MET A 13 -11.35 -7.86 -9.05
N LEU A 14 -12.41 -8.62 -9.31
CA LEU A 14 -13.79 -8.22 -9.00
C LEU A 14 -13.97 -7.96 -7.50
N PHE A 15 -13.48 -8.87 -6.65
CA PHE A 15 -13.51 -8.70 -5.19
C PHE A 15 -12.77 -7.43 -4.77
N ALA A 16 -11.52 -7.26 -5.21
CA ALA A 16 -10.69 -6.12 -4.83
C ALA A 16 -11.28 -4.79 -5.34
N THR A 17 -11.91 -4.80 -6.51
CA THR A 17 -12.64 -3.63 -7.04
C THR A 17 -13.81 -3.25 -6.14
N ALA A 18 -14.70 -4.20 -5.82
CA ALA A 18 -15.84 -3.94 -4.96
C ALA A 18 -15.39 -3.46 -3.57
N MET A 19 -14.31 -4.04 -3.05
CA MET A 19 -13.71 -3.65 -1.77
C MET A 19 -13.14 -2.21 -1.84
N GLY A 20 -12.41 -1.86 -2.91
CA GLY A 20 -11.86 -0.51 -3.09
C GLY A 20 -12.95 0.57 -3.15
N PHE A 21 -14.09 0.25 -3.79
CA PHE A 21 -15.26 1.12 -3.78
C PHE A 21 -15.88 1.25 -2.38
N LEU A 22 -16.01 0.16 -1.63
CA LEU A 22 -16.52 0.20 -0.25
C LEU A 22 -15.67 1.14 0.62
N GLU A 23 -14.35 1.06 0.50
CA GLU A 23 -13.43 1.92 1.25
C GLU A 23 -13.54 3.38 0.82
N ALA A 24 -13.63 3.64 -0.48
CA ALA A 24 -13.84 4.98 -0.99
C ALA A 24 -15.18 5.58 -0.49
N ILE A 25 -16.24 4.77 -0.37
CA ILE A 25 -17.53 5.21 0.18
C ILE A 25 -17.41 5.62 1.65
N VAL A 26 -16.67 4.85 2.47
CA VAL A 26 -16.42 5.24 3.86
C VAL A 26 -15.65 6.57 3.92
N VAL A 27 -14.63 6.73 3.07
CA VAL A 27 -13.85 7.98 2.97
C VAL A 27 -14.69 9.15 2.48
N VAL A 28 -15.65 8.93 1.57
CA VAL A 28 -16.62 9.95 1.15
C VAL A 28 -17.40 10.45 2.38
N TYR A 29 -17.95 9.55 3.19
CA TYR A 29 -18.67 9.95 4.40
C TYR A 29 -17.78 10.67 5.42
N LEU A 30 -16.53 10.23 5.60
CA LEU A 30 -15.57 10.94 6.46
C LEU A 30 -15.26 12.34 5.94
N ARG A 31 -15.10 12.51 4.62
CA ARG A 31 -14.83 13.82 4.02
C ARG A 31 -16.05 14.73 4.08
N GLU A 32 -17.27 14.23 3.96
CA GLU A 32 -18.48 15.04 4.21
C GLU A 32 -18.56 15.54 5.66
N LEU A 33 -18.22 14.69 6.63
CA LEU A 33 -18.26 15.06 8.04
C LEU A 33 -17.15 16.04 8.45
N TYR A 34 -15.93 15.82 7.94
CA TYR A 34 -14.75 16.54 8.40
C TYR A 34 -14.28 17.61 7.41
N TYR A 35 -14.47 17.43 6.11
CA TYR A 35 -13.92 18.28 5.04
C TYR A 35 -15.01 18.76 4.06
N PRO A 36 -16.05 19.50 4.50
CA PRO A 36 -17.17 19.91 3.64
C PRO A 36 -16.77 20.83 2.48
N GLY A 37 -15.58 21.45 2.53
CA GLY A 37 -14.99 22.24 1.45
C GLY A 37 -14.06 21.47 0.51
N GLY A 38 -13.94 20.15 0.68
CA GLY A 38 -12.95 19.30 0.03
C GLY A 38 -11.74 18.99 0.93
N PHE A 39 -11.10 17.85 0.68
CA PHE A 39 -9.94 17.39 1.44
C PHE A 39 -8.68 18.18 1.07
N SER A 40 -8.01 18.72 2.08
CA SER A 40 -6.70 19.37 1.99
C SER A 40 -5.96 19.23 3.32
N PHE A 41 -4.64 19.29 3.28
CA PHE A 41 -3.83 19.47 4.48
C PHE A 41 -4.00 20.90 5.03
N PRO A 42 -3.83 21.11 6.35
CA PRO A 42 -3.43 20.14 7.37
C PRO A 42 -4.58 19.19 7.78
N LEU A 43 -4.23 18.09 8.47
CA LEU A 43 -5.24 17.13 8.93
C LEU A 43 -6.14 17.74 10.00
N ARG A 44 -7.44 17.59 9.80
CA ARG A 44 -8.44 17.96 10.80
C ARG A 44 -8.46 16.96 11.93
N MET A 45 -8.57 17.50 13.14
CA MET A 45 -8.66 16.71 14.36
C MET A 45 -9.96 15.92 14.39
N MET A 46 -9.84 14.60 14.37
CA MET A 46 -10.95 13.68 14.59
C MET A 46 -11.12 13.39 16.08
N THR A 47 -12.32 12.94 16.46
CA THR A 47 -12.50 12.40 17.81
C THR A 47 -11.71 11.10 17.95
N GLU A 48 -11.19 10.82 19.14
CA GLU A 48 -10.42 9.59 19.41
C GLU A 48 -11.18 8.33 18.98
N LYS A 49 -12.49 8.31 19.21
CA LYS A 49 -13.36 7.20 18.80
C LYS A 49 -13.36 6.99 17.29
N ILE A 50 -13.45 8.06 16.50
CA ILE A 50 -13.47 7.97 15.03
C ILE A 50 -12.09 7.58 14.52
N TYR A 51 -11.02 8.15 15.07
CA TYR A 51 -9.65 7.77 14.71
C TYR A 51 -9.36 6.29 15.00
N LEU A 52 -9.75 5.78 16.16
CA LEU A 52 -9.61 4.36 16.49
C LEU A 52 -10.46 3.46 15.57
N THR A 53 -11.64 3.93 15.19
CA THR A 53 -12.49 3.22 14.22
C THR A 53 -11.79 3.10 12.86
N GLU A 54 -11.10 4.16 12.41
CA GLU A 54 -10.31 4.14 11.18
C GLU A 54 -9.11 3.20 11.26
N ILE A 55 -8.41 3.15 12.39
CA ILE A 55 -7.33 2.16 12.61
C ILE A 55 -7.88 0.72 12.50
N ILE A 56 -9.03 0.45 13.12
CA ILE A 56 -9.67 -0.87 13.07
C ILE A 56 -10.12 -1.20 11.65
N ARG A 57 -10.66 -0.22 10.92
CA ARG A 57 -11.05 -0.37 9.52
C ARG A 57 -9.85 -0.78 8.67
N GLU A 58 -8.76 -0.02 8.72
CA GLU A 58 -7.54 -0.33 7.95
C GLU A 58 -6.95 -1.69 8.31
N ALA A 59 -6.88 -2.03 9.60
CA ALA A 59 -6.43 -3.35 10.04
C ALA A 59 -7.33 -4.47 9.49
N SER A 60 -8.65 -4.27 9.52
CA SER A 60 -9.63 -5.21 8.96
C SER A 60 -9.44 -5.40 7.46
N THR A 61 -9.13 -4.33 6.74
CA THR A 61 -8.85 -4.34 5.31
C THR A 61 -7.61 -5.16 4.97
N LEU A 62 -6.52 -4.98 5.72
CA LEU A 62 -5.32 -5.81 5.58
C LEU A 62 -5.63 -7.30 5.82
N VAL A 63 -6.44 -7.62 6.82
CA VAL A 63 -6.87 -9.01 7.11
C VAL A 63 -7.69 -9.58 5.96
N MET A 64 -8.64 -8.82 5.40
CA MET A 64 -9.46 -9.25 4.27
C MET A 64 -8.60 -9.53 3.02
N LEU A 65 -7.67 -8.63 2.70
CA LEU A 65 -6.76 -8.78 1.56
C LEU A 65 -5.84 -9.99 1.73
N LEU A 66 -5.30 -10.20 2.93
CA LEU A 66 -4.48 -11.36 3.28
C LEU A 66 -5.28 -12.66 3.16
N ALA A 67 -6.51 -12.69 3.66
CA ALA A 67 -7.38 -13.86 3.58
C ALA A 67 -7.63 -14.27 2.12
N VAL A 68 -7.93 -13.31 1.23
CA VAL A 68 -8.09 -13.59 -0.20
C VAL A 68 -6.80 -14.11 -0.83
N GLY A 69 -5.64 -13.55 -0.46
CA GLY A 69 -4.34 -14.07 -0.89
C GLY A 69 -4.13 -15.54 -0.49
N ILE A 70 -4.43 -15.87 0.77
CA ILE A 70 -4.32 -17.23 1.31
C ILE A 70 -5.25 -18.20 0.58
N LEU A 71 -6.49 -17.81 0.32
CA LEU A 71 -7.49 -18.62 -0.38
C LEU A 71 -7.15 -18.83 -1.87
N ALA A 72 -6.56 -17.83 -2.52
CA ALA A 72 -6.26 -17.88 -3.94
C ALA A 72 -4.98 -18.70 -4.25
N GLY A 73 -3.97 -18.67 -3.37
CA GLY A 73 -2.67 -19.32 -3.59
C GLY A 73 -2.56 -20.75 -3.04
N LYS A 74 -1.88 -21.64 -3.77
CA LYS A 74 -1.63 -23.03 -3.32
C LYS A 74 -0.36 -23.16 -2.46
N THR A 75 0.64 -22.33 -2.71
CA THR A 75 1.92 -22.29 -2.00
C THR A 75 2.07 -20.96 -1.27
N ALA A 76 2.94 -20.87 -0.24
CA ALA A 76 3.18 -19.60 0.47
C ALA A 76 3.54 -18.46 -0.48
N TRP A 77 4.33 -18.76 -1.52
CA TRP A 77 4.75 -17.79 -2.53
C TRP A 77 3.62 -17.33 -3.45
N GLU A 78 2.75 -18.25 -3.86
CA GLU A 78 1.53 -17.87 -4.60
C GLU A 78 0.58 -17.05 -3.73
N ARG A 79 0.42 -17.43 -2.45
CA ARG A 79 -0.45 -16.70 -1.53
C ARG A 79 0.03 -15.26 -1.35
N PHE A 80 1.34 -15.08 -1.24
CA PHE A 80 1.97 -13.77 -1.23
C PHE A 80 1.70 -12.99 -2.54
N GLY A 81 1.90 -13.61 -3.71
CA GLY A 81 1.60 -12.97 -4.99
C GLY A 81 0.12 -12.56 -5.12
N TRP A 82 -0.81 -13.42 -4.69
CA TRP A 82 -2.25 -13.09 -4.71
C TRP A 82 -2.64 -12.00 -3.72
N PHE A 83 -2.01 -11.95 -2.54
CA PHE A 83 -2.15 -10.84 -1.60
C PHE A 83 -1.67 -9.52 -2.22
N LEU A 84 -0.48 -9.51 -2.84
CA LEU A 84 0.03 -8.31 -3.51
C LEU A 84 -0.90 -7.84 -4.63
N PHE A 85 -1.44 -8.78 -5.41
CA PHE A 85 -2.37 -8.46 -6.48
C PHE A 85 -3.69 -7.90 -5.96
N SER A 86 -4.29 -8.51 -4.93
CA SER A 86 -5.53 -7.98 -4.35
C SER A 86 -5.32 -6.61 -3.73
N PHE A 87 -4.22 -6.42 -3.00
CA PHE A 87 -3.85 -5.13 -2.39
C PHE A 87 -3.69 -4.04 -3.45
N ALA A 88 -2.92 -4.31 -4.50
CA ALA A 88 -2.65 -3.33 -5.54
C ALA A 88 -3.88 -2.95 -6.37
N VAL A 89 -4.73 -3.93 -6.69
CA VAL A 89 -6.00 -3.66 -7.38
C VAL A 89 -6.91 -2.85 -6.47
N TRP A 90 -7.03 -3.23 -5.20
CA TRP A 90 -7.82 -2.48 -4.22
C TRP A 90 -7.40 -1.01 -4.14
N ASP A 91 -6.09 -0.77 -4.00
CA ASP A 91 -5.51 0.57 -3.85
C ASP A 91 -5.76 1.46 -5.09
N ILE A 92 -5.52 0.93 -6.30
CA ILE A 92 -5.78 1.68 -7.53
C ILE A 92 -7.29 1.96 -7.68
N LEU A 93 -8.15 0.97 -7.42
CA LEU A 93 -9.58 1.11 -7.62
C LEU A 93 -10.25 1.98 -6.54
N TYR A 94 -9.65 2.08 -5.35
CA TYR A 94 -10.01 3.08 -4.35
C TYR A 94 -9.88 4.51 -4.91
N TYR A 95 -8.74 4.83 -5.54
CA TYR A 95 -8.55 6.15 -6.18
C TYR A 95 -9.48 6.38 -7.37
N VAL A 96 -9.76 5.34 -8.16
CA VAL A 96 -10.74 5.43 -9.25
C VAL A 96 -12.14 5.72 -8.68
N ALA A 97 -12.54 5.05 -7.61
CA ALA A 97 -13.82 5.28 -6.95
C ALA A 97 -13.92 6.69 -6.37
N LEU A 98 -12.87 7.20 -5.70
CA LEU A 98 -12.82 8.59 -5.25
C LEU A 98 -12.91 9.58 -6.42
N LYS A 99 -12.30 9.25 -7.57
CA LYS A 99 -12.37 10.11 -8.76
C LYS A 99 -13.78 10.17 -9.33
N VAL A 100 -14.50 9.05 -9.31
CA VAL A 100 -15.90 8.98 -9.75
C VAL A 100 -16.84 9.69 -8.78
N LEU A 101 -16.65 9.49 -7.46
CA LEU A 101 -17.59 9.96 -6.44
C LEU A 101 -17.36 11.41 -6.01
N LEU A 102 -16.11 11.87 -5.99
CA LEU A 102 -15.72 13.19 -5.46
C LEU A 102 -14.95 14.05 -6.47
N ASN A 103 -14.72 13.56 -7.69
CA ASN A 103 -13.77 14.17 -8.66
C ASN A 103 -12.35 14.39 -8.07
N TRP A 104 -11.99 13.60 -7.06
CA TRP A 104 -10.70 13.69 -6.36
C TRP A 104 -9.85 12.44 -6.66
N PRO A 105 -8.53 12.54 -6.88
CA PRO A 105 -7.70 13.73 -6.74
C PRO A 105 -7.78 14.67 -7.94
N GLY A 106 -7.38 15.93 -7.73
CA GLY A 106 -7.26 16.92 -8.80
C GLY A 106 -6.13 16.58 -9.78
N SER A 107 -5.05 15.96 -9.29
CA SER A 107 -3.94 15.43 -10.10
C SER A 107 -3.31 14.21 -9.41
N LEU A 108 -2.50 13.44 -10.14
CA LEU A 108 -1.75 12.33 -9.51
C LEU A 108 -0.70 12.82 -8.49
N LEU A 109 -0.32 14.10 -8.50
CA LEU A 109 0.61 14.69 -7.53
C LEU A 109 -0.11 15.28 -6.30
N THR A 110 -1.44 15.20 -6.25
CA THR A 110 -2.19 15.62 -5.07
C THR A 110 -1.86 14.70 -3.89
N TRP A 111 -1.58 15.29 -2.73
CA TRP A 111 -1.28 14.56 -1.50
C TRP A 111 -2.51 13.90 -0.89
N ASP A 112 -2.29 12.76 -0.27
CA ASP A 112 -3.30 11.98 0.45
C ASP A 112 -2.72 11.35 1.71
N ILE A 113 -3.62 10.84 2.55
CA ILE A 113 -3.30 9.90 3.62
C ILE A 113 -3.60 8.50 3.14
N LEU A 114 -2.56 7.68 3.04
CA LEU A 114 -2.63 6.35 2.43
C LEU A 114 -3.06 5.30 3.45
N PHE A 115 -2.49 5.38 4.65
CA PHE A 115 -2.74 4.50 5.80
C PHE A 115 -2.42 5.27 7.09
N LEU A 116 -3.03 4.89 8.20
CA LEU A 116 -2.76 5.36 9.55
C LEU A 116 -1.85 4.41 10.34
N ILE A 117 -1.81 3.13 9.98
CA ILE A 117 -1.01 2.10 10.67
C ILE A 117 0.31 1.78 9.93
N PRO A 118 1.46 1.61 10.63
CA PRO A 118 1.67 1.76 12.07
C PRO A 118 1.83 3.22 12.54
N VAL A 119 2.06 4.12 11.59
CA VAL A 119 2.11 5.58 11.71
C VAL A 119 1.48 6.13 10.43
N VAL A 120 1.07 7.40 10.40
CA VAL A 120 0.46 8.01 9.22
C VAL A 120 1.40 7.96 8.00
N TRP A 121 0.91 7.40 6.90
CA TRP A 121 1.55 7.36 5.59
C TRP A 121 0.97 8.50 4.77
N ALA A 122 1.82 9.43 4.36
CA ALA A 122 1.41 10.54 3.51
C ALA A 122 2.22 10.55 2.22
N GLY A 123 1.57 10.87 1.12
CA GLY A 123 2.24 10.99 -0.16
C GLY A 123 1.33 11.44 -1.28
N PRO A 124 1.89 11.83 -2.43
CA PRO A 124 1.13 12.08 -3.64
C PRO A 124 0.52 10.77 -4.15
N VAL A 125 -0.71 10.81 -4.68
CA VAL A 125 -1.43 9.62 -5.20
C VAL A 125 -0.62 8.81 -6.22
N LEU A 126 0.31 9.43 -6.95
CA LEU A 126 1.21 8.76 -7.86
C LEU A 126 2.10 7.70 -7.18
N ALA A 127 2.55 7.96 -5.95
CA ALA A 127 3.43 7.07 -5.20
C ALA A 127 2.80 5.69 -4.90
N PRO A 128 1.61 5.58 -4.26
CA PRO A 128 0.95 4.29 -4.05
C PRO A 128 0.57 3.63 -5.37
N VAL A 129 0.17 4.38 -6.41
CA VAL A 129 -0.10 3.81 -7.74
C VAL A 129 1.14 3.14 -8.34
N ILE A 130 2.34 3.74 -8.24
CA ILE A 130 3.60 3.11 -8.67
C ILE A 130 3.85 1.84 -7.87
N SER A 131 3.69 1.89 -6.55
CA SER A 131 3.87 0.73 -5.66
C SER A 131 2.91 -0.42 -6.05
N SER A 132 1.65 -0.10 -6.30
CA SER A 132 0.61 -1.03 -6.73
C SER A 132 0.92 -1.65 -8.10
N LEU A 133 1.43 -0.88 -9.06
CA LEU A 133 1.87 -1.44 -10.35
C LEU A 133 3.03 -2.44 -10.17
N LEU A 134 4.03 -2.12 -9.34
CA LEU A 134 5.15 -3.02 -9.03
C LEU A 134 4.65 -4.32 -8.36
N MET A 135 3.68 -4.22 -7.45
CA MET A 135 3.05 -5.38 -6.81
C MET A 135 2.32 -6.28 -7.82
N ILE A 136 1.56 -5.69 -8.76
CA ILE A 136 0.91 -6.42 -9.86
C ILE A 136 1.96 -7.13 -10.72
N PHE A 137 3.02 -6.42 -11.13
CA PHE A 137 4.10 -7.02 -11.92
C PHE A 137 4.78 -8.17 -11.19
N LEU A 138 5.03 -8.04 -9.89
CA LEU A 138 5.60 -9.13 -9.08
C LEU A 138 4.68 -10.35 -9.06
N CYS A 139 3.38 -10.16 -8.81
CA CYS A 139 2.42 -11.27 -8.85
C CYS A 139 2.39 -11.97 -10.22
N LEU A 140 2.32 -11.20 -11.31
CA LEU A 140 2.31 -11.75 -12.66
C LEU A 140 3.59 -12.53 -12.97
N LEU A 141 4.75 -12.04 -12.51
CA LEU A 141 6.02 -12.75 -12.63
C LEU A 141 5.99 -14.08 -11.88
N ILE A 142 5.50 -14.08 -10.63
CA ILE A 142 5.38 -15.30 -9.80
C ILE A 142 4.52 -16.34 -10.51
N LEU A 143 3.34 -15.95 -10.99
CA LEU A 143 2.41 -16.85 -11.68
C LEU A 143 3.00 -17.34 -13.02
N HIS A 144 3.69 -16.46 -13.76
CA HIS A 144 4.34 -16.81 -15.02
C HIS A 144 5.43 -17.86 -14.83
N LEU A 145 6.34 -17.65 -13.89
CA LEU A 145 7.46 -18.56 -13.63
C LEU A 145 6.97 -19.93 -13.12
N LYS A 146 5.97 -19.93 -12.23
CA LYS A 146 5.33 -21.16 -11.78
C LYS A 146 4.78 -21.96 -12.96
N LYS A 147 4.06 -21.31 -13.88
CA LYS A 147 3.50 -21.96 -15.07
C LYS A 147 4.59 -22.61 -15.94
N LYS A 148 5.79 -22.01 -15.98
CA LYS A 148 6.95 -22.55 -16.68
C LYS A 148 7.65 -23.70 -15.93
N GLY A 149 7.06 -24.21 -14.86
CA GLY A 149 7.60 -25.31 -14.06
C GLY A 149 8.69 -24.89 -13.09
N PHE A 150 8.94 -23.59 -12.92
CA PHE A 150 9.91 -23.10 -11.94
C PHE A 150 9.34 -23.29 -10.53
N ARG A 151 9.81 -24.32 -9.83
CA ARG A 151 9.35 -24.68 -8.47
C ARG A 151 10.13 -23.99 -7.36
N HIS A 152 11.20 -23.28 -7.71
CA HIS A 152 12.03 -22.59 -6.74
C HIS A 152 11.42 -21.25 -6.34
N GLY A 153 11.29 -21.03 -5.04
CA GLY A 153 10.94 -19.72 -4.50
C GLY A 153 12.04 -18.67 -4.74
N TYR A 154 11.76 -17.46 -4.31
CA TYR A 154 12.76 -16.40 -4.23
C TYR A 154 13.97 -16.85 -3.40
N ASN A 155 15.19 -16.67 -3.91
CA ASN A 155 16.40 -16.97 -3.14
C ASN A 155 16.68 -15.84 -2.14
N LEU A 156 17.55 -16.12 -1.16
CA LEU A 156 17.89 -15.15 -0.11
C LEU A 156 18.38 -13.81 -0.68
N LYS A 157 19.21 -13.83 -1.74
CA LYS A 157 19.70 -12.60 -2.39
C LYS A 157 18.57 -11.75 -2.94
N ALA A 158 17.66 -12.33 -3.74
CA ALA A 158 16.51 -11.60 -4.28
C ALA A 158 15.58 -11.13 -3.15
N TRP A 159 15.41 -11.93 -2.10
CA TRP A 159 14.64 -11.54 -0.91
C TRP A 159 15.21 -10.33 -0.19
N ILE A 160 16.53 -10.30 0.04
CA ILE A 160 17.20 -9.15 0.67
C ILE A 160 16.99 -7.90 -0.18
N VAL A 161 17.22 -8.00 -1.50
CA VAL A 161 17.06 -6.86 -2.42
C VAL A 161 15.60 -6.38 -2.47
N LEU A 162 14.62 -7.31 -2.48
CA LEU A 162 13.20 -6.97 -2.42
C LEU A 162 12.85 -6.29 -1.10
N GLY A 163 13.28 -6.86 0.03
CA GLY A 163 13.04 -6.33 1.36
C GLY A 163 13.64 -4.94 1.56
N THR A 164 14.87 -4.71 1.11
CA THR A 164 15.47 -3.38 1.12
C THR A 164 14.69 -2.40 0.25
N GLY A 165 14.28 -2.81 -0.96
CA GLY A 165 13.49 -1.96 -1.84
C GLY A 165 12.13 -1.55 -1.24
N THR A 166 11.42 -2.52 -0.65
CA THR A 166 10.17 -2.29 0.08
C THR A 166 10.39 -1.38 1.28
N LEU A 167 11.47 -1.57 2.05
CA LEU A 167 11.78 -0.74 3.22
C LEU A 167 12.06 0.72 2.83
N LEU A 168 12.84 0.97 1.77
CA LEU A 168 13.08 2.35 1.30
C LEU A 168 11.79 3.01 0.80
N THR A 169 10.94 2.26 0.11
CA THR A 169 9.64 2.75 -0.34
C THR A 169 8.73 3.06 0.85
N PHE A 170 8.70 2.20 1.87
CA PHE A 170 7.98 2.44 3.11
C PHE A 170 8.46 3.70 3.83
N ILE A 171 9.78 3.86 3.99
CA ILE A 171 10.38 5.05 4.62
C ILE A 171 9.91 6.33 3.91
N SER A 172 9.78 6.33 2.58
CA SER A 172 9.34 7.51 1.82
C SER A 172 7.95 8.02 2.24
N TYR A 173 7.07 7.14 2.73
CA TYR A 173 5.71 7.50 3.14
C TYR A 173 5.58 7.99 4.58
N VAL A 174 6.44 7.47 5.47
CA VAL A 174 6.28 7.66 6.92
C VAL A 174 7.23 8.71 7.50
N LEU A 175 8.18 9.21 6.71
CA LEU A 175 9.28 10.07 7.15
C LEU A 175 8.78 11.30 7.92
N ASP A 176 7.80 12.01 7.38
CA ASP A 176 7.34 13.28 7.93
C ASP A 176 6.64 13.09 9.29
N TYR A 177 5.63 12.23 9.34
CA TYR A 177 4.89 11.95 10.58
C TYR A 177 5.72 11.25 11.65
N THR A 178 6.68 10.42 11.23
CA THR A 178 7.65 9.82 12.16
C THR A 178 8.54 10.90 12.76
N SER A 179 8.99 11.87 11.96
CA SER A 179 9.82 12.98 12.41
C SER A 179 9.06 13.89 13.37
N ILE A 180 7.79 14.19 13.10
CA ILE A 180 6.90 14.93 14.02
C ILE A 180 6.77 14.20 15.35
N LEU A 181 6.55 12.87 15.33
CA LEU A 181 6.41 12.06 16.54
C LEU A 181 7.68 12.10 17.40
N PHE A 182 8.86 12.05 16.81
CA PHE A 182 10.13 12.08 17.54
C PHE A 182 10.55 13.48 18.01
N GLN A 183 10.12 14.53 17.32
CA GLN A 183 10.46 15.92 17.67
C GLN A 183 9.48 16.53 18.68
N THR A 184 8.26 15.99 18.78
CA THR A 184 7.25 16.48 19.71
C THR A 184 7.52 15.90 21.10
N PRO A 185 7.81 16.72 22.13
CA PRO A 185 7.96 16.23 23.49
C PRO A 185 6.61 15.70 23.98
N LEU A 186 6.52 14.38 24.19
CA LEU A 186 5.33 13.75 24.75
C LEU A 186 5.26 14.06 26.25
N HIS A 187 4.12 14.57 26.70
CA HIS A 187 3.84 14.77 28.12
C HIS A 187 3.44 13.43 28.75
N GLU A 188 4.16 13.00 29.79
CA GLU A 188 3.94 11.72 30.49
C GLU A 188 2.51 11.57 31.06
N ASP A 189 1.83 12.69 31.35
CA ASP A 189 0.49 12.72 31.96
C ASP A 189 -0.68 12.52 30.97
N SER A 190 -0.42 12.38 29.66
CA SER A 190 -1.47 12.41 28.63
C SER A 190 -2.40 11.18 28.59
N GLY A 191 -2.05 10.09 29.28
CA GLY A 191 -2.80 8.82 29.30
C GLY A 191 -2.84 8.03 27.97
N SER A 192 -2.85 8.73 26.82
CA SER A 192 -2.78 8.21 25.46
C SER A 192 -1.97 9.18 24.58
N ILE A 193 -1.08 8.65 23.74
CA ILE A 193 -0.28 9.43 22.78
C ILE A 193 -1.20 10.27 21.87
N LEU A 194 -2.37 9.73 21.53
CA LEU A 194 -3.35 10.41 20.68
C LEU A 194 -4.03 11.59 21.35
N ASN A 195 -3.96 11.70 22.68
CA ASN A 195 -4.55 12.80 23.45
C ASN A 195 -3.54 13.88 23.85
N ASP A 196 -2.26 13.69 23.54
CA ASP A 196 -1.22 14.66 23.84
C ASP A 196 -1.49 15.98 23.08
N PRO A 197 -1.69 17.10 23.79
CA PRO A 197 -2.04 18.37 23.17
C PRO A 197 -0.92 18.90 22.24
N ALA A 198 0.35 18.64 22.55
CA ALA A 198 1.48 19.07 21.72
C ALA A 198 1.51 18.30 20.39
N LEU A 199 1.22 16.99 20.43
CA LEU A 199 1.16 16.18 19.21
C LEU A 199 -0.04 16.56 18.33
N LYS A 200 -1.21 16.81 18.95
CA LYS A 200 -2.40 17.31 18.23
C LYS A 200 -2.11 18.63 17.54
N GLU A 201 -1.45 19.56 18.24
CA GLU A 201 -1.07 20.86 17.69
C GLU A 201 -0.11 20.70 16.51
N ALA A 202 0.94 19.88 16.66
CA ALA A 202 1.92 19.63 15.61
C ALA A 202 1.27 19.04 14.33
N ILE A 203 0.42 18.02 14.48
CA ILE A 203 -0.30 17.39 13.35
C ILE A 203 -1.27 18.38 12.69
N SER A 204 -2.01 19.16 13.49
CA SER A 204 -3.00 20.11 12.97
C SER A 204 -2.41 21.29 12.20
N ARG A 205 -1.10 21.54 12.34
CA ARG A 205 -0.37 22.59 11.62
C ARG A 205 0.45 22.06 10.45
N TYR A 206 0.67 20.74 10.40
CA TYR A 206 1.56 20.16 9.41
C TYR A 206 0.93 20.14 8.01
N VAL A 207 1.65 20.74 7.05
CA VAL A 207 1.34 20.68 5.62
C VAL A 207 2.55 20.12 4.89
N PRO A 208 2.41 19.02 4.13
CA PRO A 208 3.52 18.43 3.42
C PRO A 208 3.93 19.29 2.21
N GLU A 209 5.23 19.61 2.13
CA GLU A 209 5.79 20.42 1.04
C GLU A 209 6.42 19.56 -0.06
N ARG A 210 7.17 18.52 0.33
CA ARG A 210 7.99 17.71 -0.58
C ARG A 210 7.93 16.23 -0.19
N PHE A 211 7.51 15.41 -1.14
CA PHE A 211 7.56 13.96 -0.98
C PHE A 211 8.99 13.46 -1.20
N ALA A 212 9.40 12.47 -0.41
CA ALA A 212 10.75 11.92 -0.42
C ALA A 212 10.98 10.94 -1.59
N TRP A 213 10.81 11.45 -2.81
CA TRP A 213 10.88 10.72 -4.08
C TRP A 213 12.19 9.95 -4.25
N GLU A 214 13.30 10.45 -3.72
CA GLU A 214 14.60 9.78 -3.71
C GLU A 214 14.54 8.37 -3.11
N TRP A 215 13.90 8.23 -1.95
CA TRP A 215 13.75 6.95 -1.26
C TRP A 215 12.77 6.04 -2.00
N HIS A 216 11.68 6.62 -2.51
CA HIS A 216 10.68 5.89 -3.27
C HIS A 216 11.25 5.32 -4.58
N ILE A 217 11.98 6.13 -5.34
CA ILE A 217 12.59 5.75 -6.62
C ILE A 217 13.69 4.72 -6.38
N ALA A 218 14.58 4.95 -5.40
CA ALA A 218 15.60 3.97 -5.03
C ALA A 218 14.98 2.63 -4.63
N GLY A 219 13.92 2.67 -3.82
CA GLY A 219 13.15 1.49 -3.43
C GLY A 219 12.54 0.75 -4.63
N SER A 220 11.89 1.49 -5.52
CA SER A 220 11.29 0.97 -6.76
C SER A 220 12.33 0.29 -7.67
N ILE A 221 13.51 0.90 -7.84
CA ILE A 221 14.60 0.32 -8.62
C ILE A 221 15.06 -1.01 -8.02
N LEU A 222 15.21 -1.09 -6.70
CA LEU A 222 15.59 -2.34 -6.03
C LEU A 222 14.52 -3.42 -6.16
N ILE A 223 13.24 -3.07 -6.08
CA ILE A 223 12.13 -4.02 -6.30
C ILE A 223 12.23 -4.60 -7.72
N VAL A 224 12.42 -3.77 -8.74
CA VAL A 224 12.61 -4.22 -10.13
C VAL A 224 13.88 -5.05 -10.28
N ALA A 225 15.01 -4.63 -9.70
CA ALA A 225 16.25 -5.39 -9.72
C ALA A 225 16.07 -6.79 -9.12
N SER A 226 15.31 -6.89 -8.04
CA SER A 226 14.96 -8.17 -7.41
C SER A 226 14.14 -9.09 -8.33
N MET A 227 13.14 -8.54 -9.02
CA MET A 227 12.37 -9.27 -10.05
C MET A 227 13.28 -9.80 -11.17
N LEU A 228 14.20 -8.96 -11.66
CA LEU A 228 15.16 -9.34 -12.70
C LEU A 228 16.14 -10.42 -12.22
N LEU A 229 16.62 -10.33 -10.98
CA LEU A 229 17.46 -11.37 -10.37
C LEU A 229 16.72 -12.71 -10.32
N HIS A 230 15.45 -12.70 -9.90
CA HIS A 230 14.63 -13.91 -9.85
C HIS A 230 14.39 -14.50 -11.24
N TYR A 231 14.04 -13.66 -12.23
CA TYR A 231 13.86 -14.11 -13.61
C TYR A 231 15.15 -14.65 -14.24
N SER A 232 16.30 -13.98 -14.01
CA SER A 232 17.61 -14.41 -14.52
C SER A 232 18.02 -15.78 -14.00
N ARG A 233 17.59 -16.13 -12.78
CA ARG A 233 17.84 -17.45 -12.19
C ARG A 233 17.03 -18.52 -12.93
N TYR A 234 15.74 -18.27 -13.15
CA TYR A 234 14.91 -19.15 -13.97
C TYR A 234 15.52 -19.36 -15.37
N ALA A 235 15.96 -18.29 -16.03
CA ALA A 235 16.55 -18.38 -17.36
C ALA A 235 17.83 -19.23 -17.40
N ARG A 236 18.69 -19.11 -16.37
CA ARG A 236 19.91 -19.93 -16.22
C ARG A 236 19.59 -21.40 -15.99
N GLU A 237 18.65 -21.71 -15.09
CA GLU A 237 18.25 -23.10 -14.83
C GLU A 237 17.64 -23.75 -16.06
N LYS A 238 16.81 -23.02 -16.83
CA LYS A 238 16.25 -23.52 -18.08
C LYS A 238 17.35 -23.83 -19.11
N LYS A 239 18.35 -22.95 -19.24
CA LYS A 239 19.49 -23.15 -20.17
C LYS A 239 20.33 -24.36 -19.79
N ASN A 240 20.51 -24.63 -18.49
CA ASN A 240 21.28 -25.79 -18.02
C ASN A 240 20.53 -27.11 -18.17
N ALA A 241 19.21 -27.08 -18.37
CA ALA A 241 18.36 -28.24 -18.56
C ALA A 241 18.09 -28.58 -20.04
N SER A 242 18.56 -27.75 -20.98
CA SER A 242 18.47 -27.94 -22.44
C SER A 242 19.81 -28.35 -23.02
#